data_AF-A0A1I7I7M0-F1
#
_entry.id   AF-A0A1I7I7M0-F1
#
_cell.length_a   1.000
_cell.length_b   1.000
_cell.length_c   1.000
_cell.angle_alpha   90.00
_cell.angle_beta   90.00
_cell.angle_gamma   90.00
#
_symmetry.space_group_name_H-M   'P 1'
#
loop_
_entity.id
_entity.type
_entity.pdbx_description
1 polymer ?
#
loop_
_entity_poly.entity_id
_entity_poly.type
_entity_poly.pdbx_seq_one_letter_code
_entity_poly.pdbx_strand_id
1 'polypeptide(L)'
;MAESAQPKKELANEFFILGLTADGKQFRPSDWAERLCGVMSCFRPEGTGGPNAHLQFSPYVRPTVINGAKSVVVSHTLREIEPMAYHFVVNFAKDNGLQIVDACFLPLPGDPQG
;
A
#
# COMPACT_ATOMS: atom_id res chain seq x y z
N MET A 1 -10.86 -34.12 -7.66
CA MET A 1 -9.84 -33.30 -8.33
C MET A 1 -10.49 -31.99 -8.73
N ALA A 2 -10.16 -30.92 -8.02
CA ALA A 2 -10.41 -29.53 -8.39
C ALA A 2 -9.49 -28.73 -7.47
N GLU A 3 -8.23 -28.65 -7.87
CA GLU A 3 -7.22 -27.81 -7.23
C GLU A 3 -7.74 -26.38 -7.32
N SER A 4 -8.15 -25.83 -6.18
CA SER A 4 -8.63 -24.46 -6.08
C SER A 4 -7.50 -23.55 -6.53
N ALA A 5 -7.56 -23.12 -7.78
CA ALA A 5 -6.66 -22.14 -8.36
C ALA A 5 -6.63 -20.92 -7.45
N GLN A 6 -5.54 -20.80 -6.68
CA GLN A 6 -5.19 -19.58 -5.99
C GLN A 6 -5.17 -18.48 -7.05
N PRO A 7 -5.72 -17.28 -6.79
CA PRO A 7 -5.66 -16.22 -7.76
C PRO A 7 -4.20 -15.81 -7.90
N LYS A 8 -3.55 -16.30 -8.97
CA LYS A 8 -2.34 -15.76 -9.58
C LYS A 8 -2.68 -14.40 -10.18
N LYS A 9 -3.24 -13.50 -9.37
CA LYS A 9 -3.63 -12.16 -9.79
C LYS A 9 -2.48 -11.29 -9.40
N GLU A 10 -1.51 -11.22 -10.32
CA GLU A 10 -0.33 -10.36 -10.36
C GLU A 10 0.13 -9.88 -8.98
N LEU A 11 1.34 -10.25 -8.59
CA LEU A 11 2.10 -9.59 -7.53
C LEU A 11 2.47 -8.19 -8.04
N ALA A 12 1.42 -7.39 -8.22
CA ALA A 12 1.29 -6.33 -9.19
C ALA A 12 1.86 -5.09 -8.55
N ASN A 13 3.10 -4.75 -8.91
CA ASN A 13 3.68 -3.42 -8.80
C ASN A 13 3.12 -2.67 -7.57
N GLU A 14 3.44 -3.13 -6.37
CA GLU A 14 3.18 -2.38 -5.14
C GLU A 14 4.51 -1.87 -4.59
N PHE A 15 4.46 -0.78 -3.82
CA PHE A 15 5.58 -0.30 -3.04
C PHE A 15 5.13 0.01 -1.61
N PHE A 16 6.08 0.01 -0.69
CA PHE A 16 5.88 0.35 0.70
C PHE A 16 6.54 1.69 1.01
N ILE A 17 5.83 2.52 1.74
CA ILE A 17 6.39 3.66 2.45
C ILE A 17 6.60 3.20 3.89
N LEU A 18 7.86 3.01 4.26
CA LEU A 18 8.22 2.58 5.60
C LEU A 18 8.05 3.76 6.56
N GLY A 19 7.57 3.48 7.78
CA GLY A 19 7.61 4.44 8.89
C GLY A 19 9.01 4.61 9.46
N LEU A 20 10.03 4.59 8.61
CA LEU A 20 11.43 4.80 8.93
C LEU A 20 11.93 5.94 8.03
N THR A 21 12.60 6.90 8.64
CA THR A 21 13.29 7.96 7.88
C THR A 21 14.56 7.41 7.23
N ALA A 22 15.15 8.15 6.30
CA ALA A 22 16.46 7.82 5.73
C ALA A 22 17.56 7.60 6.80
N ASP A 23 17.47 8.30 7.94
CA ASP A 23 18.34 8.13 9.11
C ASP A 23 18.03 6.88 9.97
N GLY A 24 17.07 6.05 9.56
CA GLY A 24 16.67 4.84 10.30
C GLY A 24 15.84 5.10 11.55
N LYS A 25 15.32 6.32 11.74
CA LYS A 25 14.46 6.65 12.90
C LYS A 25 13.00 6.36 12.58
N GLN A 26 12.26 5.88 13.58
CA GLN A 26 10.83 5.67 13.43
C GLN A 26 10.10 7.00 13.24
N PHE A 27 9.33 7.09 12.17
CA PHE A 27 8.50 8.25 11.87
C PHE A 27 7.33 8.36 12.85
N ARG A 28 7.05 9.59 13.28
CA ARG A 28 5.99 9.92 14.23
C ARG A 28 5.09 11.00 13.65
N PRO A 29 3.80 11.02 14.02
CA PRO A 29 3.18 10.20 15.06
C PRO A 29 2.83 8.78 14.57
N SER A 30 2.63 7.82 15.49
CA SER A 30 2.43 6.40 15.16
C SER A 30 1.15 6.12 14.35
N ASP A 31 0.21 7.06 14.33
CA ASP A 31 -1.04 7.03 13.57
C ASP A 31 -0.93 7.65 12.16
N TRP A 32 0.27 8.05 11.72
CA TRP A 32 0.46 8.67 10.41
C TRP A 32 -0.04 7.81 9.24
N ALA A 33 0.19 6.50 9.31
CA ALA A 33 -0.21 5.55 8.27
C ALA A 33 -1.74 5.51 8.15
N GLU A 34 -2.44 5.50 9.28
CA GLU A 34 -3.90 5.50 9.37
C GLU A 34 -4.48 6.82 8.84
N ARG A 35 -3.84 7.95 9.17
CA ARG A 35 -4.21 9.27 8.63
C ARG A 35 -4.04 9.32 7.12
N LEU A 36 -2.90 8.88 6.59
CA LEU A 36 -2.64 8.89 5.15
C LEU A 36 -3.66 8.01 4.41
N CYS A 37 -3.94 6.81 4.91
CA CYS A 37 -4.95 5.92 4.33
C CYS A 37 -6.37 6.51 4.44
N GLY A 38 -6.65 7.26 5.51
CA GLY A 38 -7.91 8.00 5.68
C GLY A 38 -8.11 9.08 4.62
N VAL A 39 -7.09 9.90 4.35
CA VAL A 39 -7.13 10.90 3.26
C VAL A 39 -7.32 10.22 1.91
N MET A 40 -6.72 9.04 1.71
CA MET A 40 -6.85 8.27 0.47
C MET A 40 -8.17 7.50 0.36
N SER A 41 -9.00 7.44 1.41
CA SER A 41 -10.25 6.67 1.41
C SER A 41 -11.28 7.16 0.39
N CYS A 42 -11.19 8.43 -0.02
CA CYS A 42 -12.03 9.05 -1.06
C CYS A 42 -11.75 8.53 -2.48
N PHE A 43 -10.57 7.95 -2.73
CA PHE A 43 -10.20 7.44 -4.05
C PHE A 43 -10.63 5.97 -4.19
N ARG A 44 -11.86 5.78 -4.67
CA ARG A 44 -12.44 4.47 -4.95
C ARG A 44 -13.13 4.44 -6.30
N PRO A 45 -13.17 3.28 -6.96
CA PRO A 45 -13.95 3.10 -8.17
C PRO A 45 -15.44 3.41 -7.89
N GLU A 46 -16.05 4.20 -8.77
CA GLU A 46 -17.47 4.54 -8.75
C GLU A 46 -18.33 3.26 -8.62
N GLY A 47 -19.32 3.27 -7.72
CA GLY A 47 -20.21 2.12 -7.48
C GLY A 47 -19.86 1.22 -6.30
N THR A 48 -18.73 1.42 -5.61
CA THR A 48 -18.39 0.71 -4.34
C THR A 48 -18.91 1.42 -3.08
N GLY A 49 -19.69 2.49 -3.25
CA GLY A 49 -20.27 3.33 -2.21
C GLY A 49 -21.53 2.74 -1.56
N GLY A 50 -21.41 1.61 -0.86
CA GLY A 50 -22.49 1.12 0.01
C GLY A 50 -22.58 1.89 1.35
N PRO A 51 -23.65 1.71 2.14
CA PRO A 51 -23.65 2.17 3.53
C PRO A 51 -22.43 1.56 4.23
N ASN A 52 -21.58 2.39 4.86
CA ASN A 52 -20.24 2.11 5.40
C ASN A 52 -19.04 2.27 4.44
N ALA A 53 -19.22 2.85 3.25
CA ALA A 53 -18.10 3.14 2.37
C ALA A 53 -17.02 3.96 3.10
N HIS A 54 -17.38 5.02 3.82
CA HIS A 54 -16.44 5.93 4.52
C HIS A 54 -15.55 5.25 5.59
N LEU A 55 -15.92 4.06 6.07
CA LEU A 55 -15.22 3.33 7.14
C LEU A 55 -14.16 2.35 6.63
N GLN A 56 -14.09 2.15 5.32
CA GLN A 56 -13.17 1.21 4.68
C GLN A 56 -11.95 1.98 4.12
N PHE A 57 -10.81 1.34 3.92
CA PHE A 57 -9.67 1.97 3.24
C PHE A 57 -9.78 1.76 1.72
N SER A 58 -9.09 2.58 0.93
CA SER A 58 -8.96 2.31 -0.52
C SER A 58 -8.21 0.99 -0.73
N PRO A 59 -8.61 0.10 -1.66
CA PRO A 59 -7.88 -1.14 -1.92
C PRO A 59 -6.43 -0.87 -2.37
N TYR A 60 -6.16 0.34 -2.89
CA TYR A 60 -4.85 0.75 -3.41
C TYR A 60 -3.89 1.30 -2.37
N VAL A 61 -4.39 1.77 -1.21
CA VAL A 61 -3.55 2.37 -0.15
C VAL A 61 -4.00 1.83 1.19
N ARG A 62 -3.14 1.02 1.83
CA ARG A 62 -3.51 0.29 3.06
C ARG A 62 -2.45 0.46 4.14
N PRO A 63 -2.84 0.59 5.41
CA PRO A 63 -1.89 0.63 6.51
C PRO A 63 -1.35 -0.77 6.80
N THR A 64 -0.08 -0.88 7.15
CA THR A 64 0.59 -2.12 7.53
C THR A 64 1.66 -1.86 8.61
N VAL A 65 2.28 -2.92 9.11
CA VAL A 65 3.40 -2.84 10.06
C VAL A 65 4.54 -3.68 9.52
N ILE A 66 5.69 -3.04 9.28
CA ILE A 66 6.90 -3.70 8.78
C ILE A 66 7.98 -3.50 9.83
N ASN A 67 8.54 -4.61 10.32
CA ASN A 67 9.59 -4.61 11.34
C ASN A 67 9.25 -3.78 12.61
N GLY A 68 7.98 -3.82 13.04
CA GLY A 68 7.47 -3.04 14.18
C GLY A 68 7.20 -1.56 13.90
N ALA A 69 7.52 -1.06 12.69
CA ALA A 69 7.25 0.30 12.27
C ALA A 69 5.96 0.38 11.42
N LYS A 70 5.10 1.34 11.75
CA LYS A 70 3.88 1.66 11.00
C LYS A 70 4.25 2.09 9.59
N SER A 71 3.71 1.41 8.59
CA SER A 71 4.07 1.60 7.17
C SER A 71 2.81 1.61 6.31
N VAL A 72 2.92 2.03 5.07
CA VAL A 72 1.80 2.08 4.11
C VAL A 72 2.19 1.32 2.86
N VAL A 73 1.30 0.44 2.40
CA VAL A 73 1.44 -0.23 1.09
C VAL A 73 0.59 0.50 0.06
N VAL A 74 1.16 0.70 -1.12
CA VAL A 74 0.57 1.47 -2.21
C VAL A 74 0.69 0.68 -3.50
N SER A 75 -0.42 0.48 -4.21
CA SER A 75 -0.40 -0.13 -5.54
C SER A 75 -0.08 0.89 -6.63
N HIS A 76 0.78 0.55 -7.57
CA HIS A 76 1.07 1.37 -8.76
C HIS A 76 -0.17 1.55 -9.66
N THR A 77 -1.17 0.68 -9.56
CA THR A 77 -2.48 0.86 -10.22
C THR A 77 -3.14 2.18 -9.84
N LEU A 78 -2.86 2.71 -8.64
CA LEU A 78 -3.33 4.04 -8.22
C LEU A 78 -2.90 5.13 -9.20
N ARG A 79 -1.73 5.00 -9.84
CA ARG A 79 -1.22 5.97 -10.81
C ARG A 79 -2.06 6.00 -12.08
N GLU A 80 -2.60 4.86 -12.50
CA GLU A 80 -3.41 4.75 -13.72
C GLU A 80 -4.82 5.29 -13.52
N ILE A 81 -5.36 5.11 -12.31
CA ILE A 81 -6.70 5.58 -11.94
C ILE A 81 -6.65 7.05 -11.56
N GLU A 82 -5.78 7.41 -10.61
CA GLU A 82 -5.68 8.75 -10.01
C GLU A 82 -4.20 9.16 -9.87
N PRO A 83 -3.56 9.64 -10.95
CA PRO A 83 -2.16 10.05 -10.95
C PRO A 83 -1.82 11.08 -9.87
N MET A 84 -2.76 11.99 -9.58
CA MET A 84 -2.58 13.03 -8.56
C MET A 84 -2.50 12.45 -7.14
N ALA A 85 -3.34 11.47 -6.82
CA ALA A 85 -3.31 10.80 -5.52
C ALA A 85 -2.01 10.00 -5.34
N TYR A 86 -1.57 9.30 -6.39
CA TYR A 86 -0.28 8.62 -6.39
C TYR A 86 0.87 9.60 -6.14
N HIS A 87 0.89 10.72 -6.87
CA HIS A 87 1.91 11.74 -6.68
C HIS A 87 1.88 12.33 -5.27
N PHE A 88 0.69 12.57 -4.69
CA PHE A 88 0.55 13.05 -3.32
C PHE A 88 1.20 12.10 -2.31
N VAL A 89 0.93 10.79 -2.43
CA VAL A 89 1.47 9.77 -1.51
C VAL A 89 3.00 9.65 -1.63
N VAL A 90 3.52 9.70 -2.86
CA VAL A 90 4.97 9.69 -3.11
C VAL A 90 5.63 10.98 -2.59
N ASN A 91 5.00 12.14 -2.82
CA ASN A 91 5.55 13.42 -2.34
C ASN A 91 5.52 13.48 -0.82
N PHE A 92 4.46 12.99 -0.18
CA PHE A 92 4.39 12.87 1.27
C PHE A 92 5.57 12.08 1.83
N ALA A 93 5.92 10.94 1.23
CA ALA A 93 7.07 10.16 1.65
C ALA A 93 8.39 10.95 1.49
N LYS A 94 8.57 11.62 0.36
CA LYS A 94 9.78 12.43 0.09
C LYS A 94 9.93 13.61 1.03
N ASP A 95 8.86 14.38 1.24
CA ASP A 95 8.85 15.58 2.09
C ASP A 95 9.16 15.23 3.55
N ASN A 96 8.75 14.04 4.00
CA ASN A 96 8.99 13.53 5.34
C ASN A 96 10.28 12.68 5.45
N GLY A 97 11.04 12.52 4.37
CA GLY A 97 12.26 11.72 4.33
C GLY A 97 12.05 10.24 4.62
N LEU A 98 10.87 9.70 4.30
CA LEU A 98 10.51 8.30 4.51
C LEU A 98 11.15 7.41 3.45
N GLN A 99 11.51 6.20 3.86
CA GLN A 99 12.02 5.19 2.94
C GLN A 99 10.88 4.60 2.11
N ILE A 100 11.09 4.58 0.79
CA ILE A 100 10.20 3.93 -0.18
C ILE A 100 10.91 2.67 -0.67
N VAL A 101 10.25 1.52 -0.58
CA VAL A 101 10.79 0.23 -1.01
C VAL A 101 9.79 -0.49 -1.90
N ASP A 102 10.23 -0.98 -3.05
CA ASP A 102 9.38 -1.76 -3.93
C ASP A 102 9.07 -3.14 -3.33
N ALA A 103 7.82 -3.58 -3.48
CA ALA A 103 7.42 -4.91 -3.05
C ALA A 103 7.92 -5.94 -4.05
N CYS A 104 8.87 -6.78 -3.62
CA CYS A 104 9.29 -7.94 -4.39
C CYS A 104 8.64 -9.20 -3.83
N PHE A 105 8.02 -10.00 -4.69
CA PHE A 105 7.57 -11.33 -4.31
C PHE A 105 8.74 -12.29 -4.34
N LEU A 106 9.00 -12.92 -3.20
CA LEU A 106 9.92 -14.05 -3.12
C LEU A 106 9.10 -15.34 -3.12
N PRO A 107 9.18 -16.18 -4.18
CA PRO A 107 8.58 -17.51 -4.14
C PRO A 107 9.25 -18.32 -3.03
N LEU A 108 8.45 -19.10 -2.30
CA LEU A 108 8.99 -19.97 -1.26
C LEU A 108 9.82 -21.09 -1.92
N PRO A 109 10.91 -21.56 -1.28
CA PRO A 109 11.68 -22.68 -1.80
C PRO A 109 10.79 -23.93 -1.84
N GLY A 110 10.30 -24.27 -3.04
CA GLY A 110 9.35 -25.37 -3.27
C GLY A 110 8.18 -25.01 -4.19
N ASP A 111 7.96 -23.74 -4.52
CA ASP A 111 7.02 -23.36 -5.57
C ASP A 111 7.53 -23.86 -6.93
N PRO A 112 6.75 -24.63 -7.70
CA PRO A 112 7.14 -25.04 -9.04
C PRO A 112 7.29 -23.79 -9.90
N GLN A 113 8.54 -23.45 -10.22
CA GLN A 113 8.85 -22.52 -11.29
C GLN A 113 8.39 -23.22 -12.58
N GLY A 114 7.22 -22.83 -13.06
CA GLY A 114 6.63 -23.38 -14.29
C GLY A 114 7.53 -23.24 -15.50
#